data_AF-A0A821HDS2-F1
#
_entry.id   AF-A0A821HDS2-F1
#
_cell.length_a   1.000
_cell.length_b   1.000
_cell.length_c   1.000
_cell.angle_alpha   90.00
_cell.angle_beta   90.00
_cell.angle_gamma   90.00
#
_symmetry.space_group_name_H-M   'P 1'
#
loop_
_entity.id
_entity.type
_entity.pdbx_description
1 polymer ?
#
loop_
_entity_poly.entity_id
_entity_poly.type
_entity_poly.pdbx_seq_one_letter_code
_entity_poly.pdbx_strand_id
1 'polypeptide(L)'
;PNIEHDIKVDSIYVFCFKKPEHEQWATKEQHRKIKGIFTDIQDVCNQLKEDIKQCQQELTPIQTLGSQTLKISNHLDASFMYSQLLKDIILSIEYDNTTREQAKEDFISFCRISYAQNDAELCVIEEFKQNYSNPSPIWWYTRECFIYSMLNRALCKQDMEILIKMNFFIYDLHQQLEHLHKTMNNGEILTVYRGQG
;
A
#
# COMPACT_ATOMS: atom_id res chain seq x y z
N PRO A 1 30.81 -0.51 -17.35
CA PRO A 1 29.85 0.46 -16.77
C PRO A 1 29.22 -0.17 -15.51
N ASN A 2 29.63 0.29 -14.33
CA ASN A 2 29.25 -0.32 -13.05
C ASN A 2 27.83 0.09 -12.64
N ILE A 3 26.83 -0.64 -13.14
CA ILE A 3 25.40 -0.46 -12.80
C ILE A 3 25.16 -0.59 -11.29
N GLU A 4 26.00 -1.36 -10.59
CA GLU A 4 25.99 -1.52 -9.14
C GLU A 4 26.24 -0.24 -8.33
N HIS A 5 26.88 0.78 -8.94
CA HIS A 5 27.17 2.07 -8.30
C HIS A 5 26.14 3.15 -8.67
N ASP A 6 25.16 2.85 -9.53
CA ASP A 6 24.14 3.82 -9.91
C ASP A 6 23.15 4.02 -8.76
N ILE A 7 23.07 5.25 -8.24
CA ILE A 7 22.15 5.65 -7.16
C ILE A 7 20.67 5.46 -7.51
N LYS A 8 20.31 5.35 -8.80
CA LYS A 8 18.93 5.10 -9.25
C LYS A 8 18.53 3.63 -9.20
N VAL A 9 19.50 2.74 -9.00
CA VAL A 9 19.27 1.30 -8.86
C VAL A 9 19.21 0.97 -7.38
N ASP A 10 18.08 0.43 -6.93
CA ASP A 10 17.91 -0.01 -5.54
C ASP A 10 18.50 -1.42 -5.34
N SER A 11 18.07 -2.37 -6.18
CA SER A 11 18.36 -3.79 -6.03
C SER A 11 18.68 -4.45 -7.39
N ILE A 12 19.56 -5.46 -7.38
CA ILE A 12 20.02 -6.21 -8.55
C ILE A 12 19.80 -7.70 -8.32
N TYR A 13 19.15 -8.36 -9.28
CA TYR A 13 18.88 -9.80 -9.27
C TYR A 13 19.61 -10.43 -10.45
N VAL A 14 20.42 -11.46 -10.18
CA VAL A 14 21.27 -12.07 -11.21
C VAL A 14 20.72 -13.45 -11.54
N PHE A 15 20.27 -13.65 -12.78
CA PHE A 15 19.85 -14.97 -13.28
C PHE A 15 20.99 -15.62 -14.08
N CYS A 16 21.53 -16.74 -13.60
CA CYS A 16 22.62 -17.46 -14.27
C CYS A 16 22.59 -18.96 -13.98
N PHE A 17 22.83 -19.77 -15.02
CA PHE A 17 22.87 -21.24 -14.93
C PHE A 17 24.15 -21.80 -14.27
N LYS A 18 25.20 -20.98 -14.10
CA LYS A 18 26.48 -21.37 -13.51
C LYS A 18 26.70 -20.70 -12.15
N LYS A 19 25.95 -21.15 -11.15
CA LYS A 19 25.97 -20.61 -9.78
C LYS A 19 27.37 -20.49 -9.13
N PRO A 20 28.23 -21.54 -9.12
CA PRO A 20 29.45 -21.52 -8.30
C PRO A 20 30.56 -20.59 -8.83
N GLU A 21 30.59 -20.31 -10.13
CA GLU A 21 31.55 -19.36 -10.73
C GLU A 21 31.20 -17.90 -10.39
N HIS A 22 29.93 -17.64 -10.06
CA HIS A 22 29.39 -16.30 -9.91
C HIS A 22 29.06 -15.88 -8.48
N GLU A 23 28.89 -16.82 -7.55
CA GLU A 23 28.74 -16.52 -6.12
C GLU A 23 29.92 -15.71 -5.56
N GLN A 24 31.14 -16.00 -6.01
CA GLN A 24 32.35 -15.33 -5.49
C GLN A 24 32.45 -13.83 -5.80
N TRP A 25 31.83 -13.34 -6.89
CA TRP A 25 31.79 -11.91 -7.19
C TRP A 25 30.56 -11.23 -6.57
N ALA A 26 29.40 -11.89 -6.57
CA ALA A 26 28.18 -11.31 -6.01
C ALA A 26 28.21 -11.17 -4.47
N THR A 27 28.95 -12.03 -3.78
CA THR A 27 29.03 -12.01 -2.30
C THR A 27 30.12 -11.05 -1.78
N LYS A 28 30.81 -10.29 -2.64
CA LYS A 28 31.77 -9.29 -2.16
C LYS A 28 31.02 -8.13 -1.50
N GLU A 29 31.52 -7.66 -0.36
CA GLU A 29 30.93 -6.57 0.45
C GLU A 29 30.67 -5.26 -0.34
N GLN A 30 31.35 -5.10 -1.48
CA GLN A 30 31.23 -3.96 -2.39
C GLN A 30 29.95 -3.98 -3.25
N HIS A 31 29.19 -5.10 -3.29
CA HIS A 31 27.97 -5.23 -4.07
C HIS A 31 26.70 -5.34 -3.19
N ARG A 32 26.51 -4.38 -2.27
CA ARG A 32 25.35 -4.36 -1.36
C ARG A 32 23.97 -4.39 -2.04
N LYS A 33 23.91 -4.01 -3.32
CA LYS A 33 22.66 -4.00 -4.11
C LYS A 33 22.31 -5.36 -4.69
N ILE A 34 23.21 -6.35 -4.68
CA ILE A 34 22.91 -7.68 -5.24
C ILE A 34 22.11 -8.46 -4.21
N LYS A 35 20.84 -8.71 -4.53
CA LYS A 35 19.90 -9.46 -3.67
C LYS A 35 20.05 -10.97 -3.78
N GLY A 36 20.60 -11.46 -4.88
CA GLY A 36 20.90 -12.88 -5.04
C GLY A 36 21.31 -13.28 -6.45
N ILE A 37 21.87 -14.50 -6.54
CA ILE A 37 22.09 -15.22 -7.80
C ILE A 37 21.15 -16.41 -7.85
N PHE A 38 20.39 -16.49 -8.93
CA PHE A 38 19.33 -17.46 -9.14
C PHE A 38 19.63 -18.30 -10.38
N THR A 39 19.39 -19.60 -10.27
CA THR A 39 19.52 -20.55 -11.38
C THR A 39 18.17 -20.89 -12.01
N ASP A 40 17.08 -20.59 -11.30
CA ASP A 40 15.70 -20.71 -11.78
C ASP A 40 15.07 -19.31 -11.87
N ILE A 41 14.35 -19.07 -12.95
CA ILE A 41 13.62 -17.81 -13.15
C ILE A 41 12.46 -17.69 -12.15
N GLN A 42 11.89 -18.81 -11.70
CA GLN A 42 10.85 -18.82 -10.66
C GLN A 42 11.38 -18.28 -9.34
N ASP A 43 12.61 -18.63 -8.96
CA ASP A 43 13.24 -18.11 -7.73
C ASP A 43 13.47 -16.60 -7.81
N VAL A 44 13.90 -16.10 -8.99
CA VAL A 44 13.98 -14.65 -9.23
C VAL A 44 12.62 -14.00 -9.03
N CYS A 45 11.57 -14.57 -9.64
CA CYS A 45 10.22 -14.02 -9.57
C CYS A 45 9.69 -14.02 -8.13
N ASN A 46 9.96 -15.06 -7.37
CA ASN A 46 9.56 -15.17 -5.97
C ASN A 46 10.29 -14.14 -5.10
N GLN A 47 11.61 -14.02 -5.22
CA GLN A 47 12.36 -13.01 -4.48
C GLN A 47 11.92 -11.59 -4.86
N LEU A 48 11.70 -11.32 -6.15
CA LEU A 48 11.20 -10.01 -6.59
C LEU A 48 9.86 -9.67 -5.95
N LYS A 49 8.94 -10.65 -5.88
CA LYS A 49 7.63 -10.46 -5.24
C LYS A 49 7.79 -10.16 -3.76
N GLU A 50 8.67 -10.87 -3.05
CA GLU A 50 8.93 -10.63 -1.63
C GLU A 50 9.53 -9.24 -1.39
N ASP A 51 10.55 -8.86 -2.15
CA ASP A 51 11.22 -7.55 -2.03
C ASP A 51 10.26 -6.40 -2.37
N ILE A 52 9.37 -6.57 -3.36
CA ILE A 52 8.32 -5.58 -3.66
C ILE A 52 7.34 -5.45 -2.50
N LYS A 53 6.92 -6.56 -1.86
CA LYS A 53 6.05 -6.51 -0.68
C LYS A 53 6.73 -5.78 0.47
N GLN A 54 8.00 -6.09 0.73
CA GLN A 54 8.78 -5.43 1.79
C GLN A 54 8.93 -3.93 1.52
N CYS A 55 9.27 -3.54 0.28
CA CYS A 55 9.36 -2.14 -0.11
C CYS A 55 8.02 -1.39 0.08
N GLN A 56 6.89 -2.01 -0.29
CA GLN A 56 5.57 -1.42 -0.04
C GLN A 56 5.28 -1.21 1.45
N GLN A 57 5.75 -2.12 2.32
CA GLN A 57 5.62 -1.97 3.77
C GLN A 57 6.53 -0.87 4.34
N GLU A 58 7.75 -0.72 3.80
CA GLU A 58 8.72 0.32 4.18
C GLU A 58 8.31 1.72 3.70
N LEU A 59 7.58 1.82 2.58
CA LEU A 59 7.08 3.08 2.00
C LEU A 59 5.96 3.77 2.81
N THR A 60 5.53 3.21 3.94
CA THR A 60 4.56 3.84 4.86
C THR A 60 5.27 4.37 6.11
N PRO A 61 5.98 5.51 6.03
CA PRO A 61 6.58 6.14 7.21
C PRO A 61 5.45 6.60 8.13
N ILE A 62 5.31 5.97 9.29
CA ILE A 62 4.44 6.46 10.36
C ILE A 62 5.27 7.48 11.15
N GLN A 63 4.97 8.75 10.97
CA GLN A 63 5.43 9.79 11.88
C GLN A 63 4.37 9.96 12.96
N THR A 64 4.75 9.76 14.22
CA THR A 64 3.86 10.02 15.35
C THR A 64 4.06 11.47 15.80
N LEU A 65 3.00 12.27 15.75
CA LEU A 65 3.01 13.55 16.45
C LEU A 65 2.67 13.30 17.92
N GLY A 66 3.62 13.56 18.80
CA GLY A 66 3.37 13.54 20.24
C GLY A 66 2.30 14.57 20.63
N SER A 67 1.54 14.28 21.69
CA SER A 67 0.49 15.18 22.20
C SER A 67 1.01 16.58 22.60
N GLN A 68 2.31 16.71 22.88
CA GLN A 68 2.98 17.98 23.19
C GLN A 68 3.33 18.80 21.92
N THR A 69 3.58 18.15 20.78
CA THR A 69 3.90 18.80 19.50
C THR A 69 2.71 19.56 18.89
N LEU A 70 1.48 19.13 19.18
CA LEU A 70 0.26 19.85 18.78
C LEU A 70 0.15 21.24 19.44
N LYS A 71 0.90 21.51 20.53
CA LYS A 71 0.92 22.81 21.21
C LYS A 71 2.05 23.74 20.75
N ILE A 72 2.99 23.31 19.90
CA ILE A 72 4.26 24.05 19.70
C ILE A 72 4.59 24.41 18.24
N SER A 73 3.83 23.98 17.22
CA SER A 73 4.11 24.41 15.85
C SER A 73 2.90 25.01 15.16
N ASN A 74 2.89 26.34 15.01
CA ASN A 74 2.06 27.04 14.01
C ASN A 74 2.48 26.70 12.57
N HIS A 75 3.52 25.88 12.39
CA HIS A 75 3.90 25.26 11.12
C HIS A 75 3.39 23.81 11.12
N LEU A 76 2.08 23.65 10.94
CA LEU A 76 1.56 22.36 10.51
C LEU A 76 2.10 22.12 9.09
N ASP A 77 2.66 20.93 8.86
CA ASP A 77 3.07 20.53 7.51
C ASP A 77 1.88 20.68 6.57
N ALA A 78 2.08 21.37 5.43
CA ALA A 78 1.04 21.56 4.44
C ALA A 78 0.45 20.20 4.02
N SER A 79 1.29 19.16 3.93
CA SER A 79 0.88 17.78 3.66
C SER A 79 -0.15 17.24 4.68
N PHE A 80 0.03 17.56 5.97
CA PHE A 80 -0.93 17.19 7.01
C PHE A 80 -2.25 17.92 6.85
N MET A 81 -2.21 19.24 6.61
CA MET A 81 -3.41 20.04 6.35
C MET A 81 -4.17 19.53 5.13
N TYR A 82 -3.48 19.24 4.02
CA TYR A 82 -4.08 18.64 2.84
C TYR A 82 -4.74 17.28 3.15
N SER A 83 -4.07 16.43 3.93
CA SER A 83 -4.60 15.12 4.31
C SER A 83 -5.85 15.23 5.18
N GLN A 84 -5.90 16.19 6.12
CA GLN A 84 -7.09 16.47 6.94
C GLN A 84 -8.24 16.99 6.07
N LEU A 85 -7.99 17.97 5.21
CA LEU A 85 -9.00 18.51 4.31
C LEU A 85 -9.55 17.44 3.37
N LEU A 86 -8.68 16.58 2.81
CA LEU A 86 -9.11 15.47 1.96
C LEU A 86 -10.02 14.50 2.72
N LYS A 87 -9.64 14.13 3.95
CA LYS A 87 -10.45 13.29 4.81
C LYS A 87 -11.81 13.94 5.04
N ASP A 88 -11.85 15.20 5.44
CA ASP A 88 -13.09 15.92 5.73
C ASP A 88 -13.98 16.00 4.48
N ILE A 89 -13.40 16.27 3.31
CA ILE A 89 -14.13 16.26 2.03
C ILE A 89 -14.74 14.88 1.79
N ILE A 90 -13.94 13.80 1.82
CA ILE A 90 -14.43 12.43 1.58
C ILE A 90 -15.56 12.07 2.56
N LEU A 91 -15.44 12.46 3.83
CA LEU A 91 -16.44 12.14 4.85
C LEU A 91 -17.69 13.03 4.80
N SER A 92 -17.59 14.22 4.21
CA SER A 92 -18.71 15.13 3.98
C SER A 92 -19.56 14.78 2.76
N ILE A 93 -19.07 13.90 1.88
CA ILE A 93 -19.84 13.46 0.71
C ILE A 93 -21.06 12.68 1.18
N GLU A 94 -22.24 13.23 0.92
CA GLU A 94 -23.49 12.51 1.10
C GLU A 94 -23.61 11.46 0.01
N TYR A 95 -23.45 10.19 0.40
CA TYR A 95 -23.71 9.06 -0.46
C TYR A 95 -25.18 8.67 -0.33
N ASP A 96 -26.00 9.01 -1.33
CA ASP A 96 -27.19 8.21 -1.58
C ASP A 96 -26.78 6.84 -2.17
N ASN A 97 -27.67 5.86 -2.08
CA ASN A 97 -27.37 4.49 -2.54
C ASN A 97 -26.97 4.46 -4.03
N THR A 98 -27.52 5.35 -4.85
CA THR A 98 -27.27 5.39 -6.30
C THR A 98 -25.86 5.91 -6.62
N THR A 99 -25.48 7.04 -6.03
CA THR A 99 -24.18 7.70 -6.22
C THR A 99 -23.05 6.82 -5.74
N ARG A 100 -23.29 6.07 -4.66
CA ARG A 100 -22.34 5.13 -4.10
C ARG A 100 -22.09 3.92 -4.98
N GLU A 101 -23.14 3.28 -5.50
CA GLU A 101 -22.98 2.18 -6.44
C GLU A 101 -22.29 2.65 -7.73
N GLN A 102 -22.58 3.87 -8.20
CA GLN A 102 -21.87 4.44 -9.34
C GLN A 102 -20.38 4.64 -9.04
N ALA A 103 -20.01 5.21 -7.89
CA ALA A 103 -18.62 5.38 -7.49
C ALA A 103 -17.87 4.03 -7.41
N LYS A 104 -18.54 2.99 -6.91
CA LYS A 104 -18.01 1.63 -6.90
C LYS A 104 -17.79 1.09 -8.31
N GLU A 105 -18.76 1.23 -9.21
CA GLU A 105 -18.62 0.76 -10.60
C GLU A 105 -17.53 1.51 -11.38
N ASP A 106 -17.39 2.82 -11.16
CA ASP A 106 -16.33 3.64 -11.74
C ASP A 106 -14.94 3.18 -11.25
N PHE A 107 -14.82 2.87 -9.96
CA PHE A 107 -13.62 2.31 -9.37
C PHE A 107 -13.27 0.94 -9.96
N ILE A 108 -14.25 0.04 -10.10
CA ILE A 108 -14.03 -1.28 -10.69
C ILE A 108 -13.58 -1.17 -12.14
N SER A 109 -14.19 -0.28 -12.91
CA SER A 109 -13.80 -0.01 -14.29
C SER A 109 -12.36 0.48 -14.39
N PHE A 110 -11.96 1.39 -13.50
CA PHE A 110 -10.58 1.85 -13.38
C PHE A 110 -9.60 0.72 -13.02
N CYS A 111 -9.95 -0.15 -12.06
CA CYS A 111 -9.11 -1.28 -11.66
C CYS A 111 -8.93 -2.28 -12.80
N ARG A 112 -9.99 -2.60 -13.56
CA ARG A 112 -9.89 -3.50 -14.72
C ARG A 112 -8.90 -3.00 -15.76
N ILE A 113 -8.87 -1.69 -16.02
CA ILE A 113 -7.91 -1.07 -16.93
C ILE A 113 -6.50 -1.13 -16.34
N SER A 114 -6.36 -0.80 -15.05
CA SER A 114 -5.07 -0.77 -14.35
C SER A 114 -4.40 -2.14 -14.23
N TYR A 115 -5.19 -3.21 -14.14
CA TYR A 115 -4.74 -4.59 -13.98
C TYR A 115 -5.02 -5.48 -15.20
N ALA A 116 -5.20 -4.89 -16.39
CA ALA A 116 -5.61 -5.62 -17.61
C ALA A 116 -4.69 -6.79 -18.01
N GLN A 117 -3.44 -6.82 -17.52
CA GLN A 117 -2.46 -7.89 -17.78
C GLN A 117 -2.23 -8.82 -16.57
N ASN A 118 -3.04 -8.71 -15.52
CA ASN A 118 -2.91 -9.50 -14.31
C ASN A 118 -4.21 -10.28 -14.04
N ASP A 119 -4.31 -11.48 -14.61
CA ASP A 119 -5.49 -12.35 -14.50
C ASP A 119 -5.86 -12.67 -13.04
N ALA A 120 -4.86 -12.78 -12.17
CA ALA A 120 -5.09 -13.03 -10.74
C ALA A 120 -5.81 -11.85 -10.08
N GLU A 121 -5.34 -10.61 -10.30
CA GLU A 121 -6.00 -9.41 -9.76
C GLU A 121 -7.34 -9.17 -10.43
N LEU A 122 -7.50 -9.45 -11.74
CA LEU A 122 -8.80 -9.37 -12.41
C LEU A 122 -9.84 -10.30 -11.76
N CYS A 123 -9.45 -11.51 -11.39
CA CYS A 123 -10.33 -12.43 -10.65
C CYS A 123 -10.75 -11.83 -9.29
N VAL A 124 -9.80 -11.25 -8.54
CA VAL A 124 -10.09 -10.60 -7.26
C VAL A 124 -10.96 -9.35 -7.43
N ILE A 125 -10.81 -8.60 -8.53
CA ILE A 125 -11.65 -7.45 -8.86
C ILE A 125 -13.11 -7.88 -9.07
N GLU A 126 -13.35 -8.99 -9.78
CA GLU A 126 -14.70 -9.53 -9.95
C GLU A 126 -15.29 -10.03 -8.62
N GLU A 127 -14.48 -10.68 -7.80
CA GLU A 127 -14.87 -11.10 -6.45
C GLU A 127 -15.25 -9.87 -5.59
N PHE A 128 -14.44 -8.82 -5.63
CA PHE A 128 -14.71 -7.56 -4.92
C PHE A 128 -16.01 -6.93 -5.40
N LYS A 129 -16.24 -6.86 -6.72
CA LYS A 129 -17.47 -6.30 -7.28
C LYS A 129 -18.71 -7.02 -6.74
N GLN A 130 -18.70 -8.35 -6.75
CA GLN A 130 -19.83 -9.19 -6.37
C GLN A 130 -20.05 -9.27 -4.87
N ASN A 131 -18.96 -9.37 -4.09
CA ASN A 131 -19.00 -9.68 -2.66
C ASN A 131 -18.56 -8.49 -1.77
N TYR A 132 -18.62 -7.26 -2.28
CA TYR A 132 -18.18 -6.08 -1.52
C TYR A 132 -18.89 -5.94 -0.17
N SER A 133 -20.21 -6.18 -0.12
CA SER A 133 -21.02 -5.98 1.09
C SER A 133 -20.77 -7.02 2.18
N ASN A 134 -20.16 -8.15 1.83
CA ASN A 134 -19.80 -9.22 2.76
C ASN A 134 -18.68 -10.05 2.13
N PRO A 135 -17.41 -9.84 2.51
CA PRO A 135 -16.90 -9.42 3.83
C PRO A 135 -16.77 -7.89 4.04
N SER A 136 -16.29 -7.47 5.22
CA SER A 136 -16.20 -6.06 5.61
C SER A 136 -15.11 -5.28 4.84
N PRO A 137 -15.25 -3.96 4.62
CA PRO A 137 -14.18 -3.10 4.12
C PRO A 137 -12.80 -3.29 4.77
N ILE A 138 -12.73 -3.50 6.09
CA ILE A 138 -11.46 -3.83 6.78
C ILE A 138 -10.87 -5.15 6.28
N TRP A 139 -11.69 -6.17 6.04
CA TRP A 139 -11.21 -7.43 5.47
C TRP A 139 -10.60 -7.21 4.09
N TRP A 140 -11.24 -6.42 3.22
CA TRP A 140 -10.68 -6.09 1.91
C TRP A 140 -9.38 -5.29 2.00
N TYR A 141 -9.26 -4.39 2.98
CA TYR A 141 -8.03 -3.64 3.21
C TYR A 141 -6.89 -4.49 3.77
N THR A 142 -7.19 -5.51 4.58
CA THR A 142 -6.18 -6.38 5.21
C THR A 142 -5.84 -7.61 4.37
N ARG A 143 -6.68 -7.98 3.41
CA ARG A 143 -6.39 -9.02 2.43
C ARG A 143 -5.23 -8.61 1.54
N GLU A 144 -4.38 -9.58 1.21
CA GLU A 144 -3.35 -9.42 0.20
C GLU A 144 -3.98 -9.36 -1.20
N CYS A 145 -4.34 -8.15 -1.63
CA CYS A 145 -4.85 -7.87 -2.97
C CYS A 145 -4.58 -6.42 -3.39
N PHE A 146 -5.05 -6.05 -4.59
CA PHE A 146 -4.93 -4.70 -5.13
C PHE A 146 -5.41 -3.58 -4.20
N ILE A 147 -6.41 -3.81 -3.34
CA ILE A 147 -6.99 -2.78 -2.48
C ILE A 147 -5.96 -2.20 -1.51
N TYR A 148 -5.27 -3.06 -0.75
CA TYR A 148 -4.25 -2.65 0.21
C TYR A 148 -3.13 -1.85 -0.46
N SER A 149 -2.56 -2.42 -1.53
CA SER A 149 -1.40 -1.86 -2.20
C SER A 149 -1.74 -0.55 -2.92
N MET A 150 -2.90 -0.48 -3.57
CA MET A 150 -3.37 0.72 -4.26
C MET A 150 -3.66 1.86 -3.28
N LEU A 151 -4.43 1.61 -2.22
CA LEU A 151 -4.80 2.65 -1.25
C LEU A 151 -3.57 3.20 -0.53
N ASN A 152 -2.69 2.33 -0.02
CA ASN A 152 -1.50 2.78 0.70
C ASN A 152 -0.55 3.56 -0.21
N ARG A 153 -0.35 3.09 -1.45
CA ARG A 153 0.45 3.83 -2.43
C ARG A 153 -0.16 5.21 -2.72
N ALA A 154 -1.48 5.28 -2.92
CA ALA A 154 -2.17 6.52 -3.22
C ALA A 154 -2.06 7.52 -2.06
N LEU A 155 -2.22 7.06 -0.81
CA LEU A 155 -2.02 7.88 0.39
C LEU A 155 -0.58 8.37 0.51
N CYS A 156 0.41 7.49 0.31
CA CYS A 156 1.83 7.85 0.41
C CYS A 156 2.28 8.83 -0.68
N LYS A 157 1.69 8.76 -1.87
CA LYS A 157 2.01 9.64 -3.00
C LYS A 157 1.06 10.83 -3.14
N GLN A 158 0.05 10.93 -2.28
CA GLN A 158 -1.03 11.91 -2.39
C GLN A 158 -1.67 11.91 -3.79
N ASP A 159 -1.88 10.71 -4.34
CA ASP A 159 -2.45 10.52 -5.67
C ASP A 159 -3.96 10.78 -5.64
N MET A 160 -4.34 12.03 -5.88
CA MET A 160 -5.72 12.50 -5.80
C MET A 160 -6.66 11.77 -6.75
N GLU A 161 -6.19 11.36 -7.94
CA GLU A 161 -7.02 10.65 -8.90
C GLU A 161 -7.45 9.29 -8.32
N ILE A 162 -6.51 8.53 -7.77
CA ILE A 162 -6.80 7.24 -7.14
C ILE A 162 -7.63 7.44 -5.87
N LEU A 163 -7.30 8.41 -5.02
CA LEU A 163 -8.02 8.66 -3.76
C LEU A 163 -9.48 9.05 -4.00
N ILE A 164 -9.78 9.84 -5.03
CA ILE A 164 -11.15 10.17 -5.41
C ILE A 164 -11.88 8.93 -5.93
N LYS A 165 -11.25 8.11 -6.77
CA LYS A 165 -11.87 6.84 -7.23
C LYS A 165 -12.14 5.86 -6.09
N MET A 166 -11.30 5.87 -5.05
CA MET A 166 -11.46 5.05 -3.85
C MET A 166 -12.33 5.71 -2.77
N ASN A 167 -12.96 6.86 -3.02
CA ASN A 167 -13.63 7.65 -1.98
C ASN A 167 -14.69 6.85 -1.19
N PHE A 168 -15.52 6.05 -1.87
CA PHE A 168 -16.55 5.22 -1.24
C PHE A 168 -15.93 4.17 -0.31
N PHE A 169 -14.81 3.57 -0.74
CA PHE A 169 -14.09 2.57 0.04
C PHE A 169 -13.41 3.20 1.26
N ILE A 170 -12.79 4.37 1.09
CA ILE A 170 -12.17 5.13 2.18
C ILE A 170 -13.23 5.53 3.22
N TYR A 171 -14.38 6.01 2.76
CA TYR A 171 -15.52 6.33 3.62
C TYR A 171 -15.93 5.10 4.45
N ASP A 172 -16.14 3.95 3.82
CA ASP A 172 -16.56 2.73 4.49
C ASP A 172 -15.55 2.20 5.49
N LEU A 173 -14.27 2.18 5.07
CA LEU A 173 -13.17 1.79 5.92
C LEU A 173 -13.11 2.69 7.15
N HIS A 174 -13.28 4.01 6.97
CA HIS A 174 -13.32 4.96 8.08
C HIS A 174 -14.49 4.70 9.03
N GLN A 175 -15.71 4.51 8.51
CA GLN A 175 -16.88 4.22 9.35
C GLN A 175 -16.71 2.94 10.18
N GLN A 176 -16.12 1.89 9.58
CA GLN A 176 -15.84 0.65 10.31
C GLN A 176 -14.76 0.83 11.39
N LEU A 177 -13.68 1.56 11.08
CA LEU A 177 -12.64 1.86 12.07
C LEU A 177 -13.18 2.71 13.22
N GLU A 178 -14.02 3.72 12.95
CA GLU A 178 -14.68 4.50 13.98
C GLU A 178 -15.58 3.64 14.87
N HIS A 179 -16.39 2.75 14.27
CA HIS A 179 -17.27 1.86 15.01
C HIS A 179 -16.48 0.92 15.92
N LEU A 180 -15.42 0.30 15.40
CA LEU A 180 -14.53 -0.55 16.19
C LEU A 180 -13.84 0.23 17.31
N HIS A 181 -13.33 1.43 17.01
CA HIS A 181 -12.71 2.29 18.01
C HIS A 181 -13.69 2.65 19.13
N LYS A 182 -14.92 3.08 18.81
CA LYS A 182 -15.97 3.38 19.81
C LYS A 182 -16.33 2.15 20.65
N THR A 183 -16.28 0.95 20.07
CA THR A 183 -16.61 -0.31 20.76
C THR A 183 -15.47 -0.80 21.65
N MET A 184 -14.22 -0.58 21.27
CA MET A 184 -13.04 -0.98 22.04
C MET A 184 -12.61 0.05 23.09
N ASN A 185 -12.98 1.32 22.90
CA ASN A 185 -12.52 2.41 23.75
C ASN A 185 -13.26 2.43 25.10
N ASN A 186 -12.88 1.49 25.97
CA ASN A 186 -13.25 1.47 27.39
C ASN A 186 -12.35 2.41 28.24
N GLY A 187 -11.53 3.25 27.61
CA GLY A 187 -10.54 4.10 28.27
C GLY A 187 -9.20 3.41 28.59
N GLU A 188 -8.99 2.19 28.10
CA GLU A 188 -7.75 1.44 28.32
C GLU A 188 -6.65 1.82 27.32
N ILE A 189 -5.41 1.85 27.79
CA ILE A 189 -4.24 2.14 26.95
C ILE A 189 -3.90 0.89 26.13
N LEU A 190 -4.09 0.96 24.81
CA LEU A 190 -3.65 -0.09 23.89
C LEU A 190 -2.16 0.09 23.54
N THR A 191 -1.33 -0.86 23.94
CA THR A 191 0.08 -0.92 23.54
C THR A 191 0.22 -1.79 22.29
N VAL A 192 0.83 -1.25 21.23
CA VAL A 192 1.06 -1.95 19.96
C VAL A 192 2.53 -1.89 19.57
N TYR A 193 2.97 -2.86 18.77
CA TYR A 193 4.35 -2.94 18.26
C TYR A 193 4.31 -3.01 16.73
N ARG A 194 5.23 -2.29 16.08
CA ARG A 194 5.46 -2.36 14.63
C ARG A 194 6.96 -2.44 14.39
N GLY A 195 7.39 -3.38 13.55
CA GLY A 195 8.77 -3.43 13.07
C GLY A 195 9.07 -2.21 12.20
N GLN A 196 10.16 -1.49 12.51
CA GLN A 196 10.75 -0.54 11.59
C GLN A 196 11.83 -1.28 10.79
N GLY A 197 11.66 -1.31 9.48
CA GLY A 197 12.68 -1.77 8.52
C GLY A 197 13.66 -0.66 8.20
#